data_AF-A0A2W4LQN6-F1
#
_entry.id   AF-A0A2W4LQN6-F1
#
_cell.length_a   1.000
_cell.length_b   1.000
_cell.length_c   1.000
_cell.angle_alpha   90.00
_cell.angle_beta   90.00
_cell.angle_gamma   90.00
#
_symmetry.space_group_name_H-M   'P 1'
#
loop_
_entity.id
_entity.type
_entity.pdbx_description
1 polymer ?
#
loop_
_entity_poly.entity_id
_entity_poly.type
_entity_poly.pdbx_seq_one_letter_code
_entity_poly.pdbx_strand_id
1 'polypeptide(L)'
;MARSFGKVIVLGEHAVVYGVPAIAAGIERGAEAVARRAAHARVRLVGTQVPAAIAPELDAAFAALLERLGAPPFEVELALALPAGAGPGASPALGVARPRAV
;
A
#
# COMPACT_ATOMS: atom_id res chain seq x y z
N MET A 1 13.99 -0.53 3.58
CA MET A 1 12.99 -1.63 3.62
C MET A 1 11.98 -1.30 4.69
N ALA A 2 10.70 -1.48 4.43
CA ALA A 2 9.63 -1.23 5.39
C ALA A 2 8.57 -2.34 5.35
N ARG A 3 7.83 -2.49 6.45
CA ARG A 3 6.74 -3.45 6.58
C ARG A 3 5.48 -2.75 7.06
N SER A 4 4.33 -3.24 6.59
CA SER A 4 3.01 -2.92 7.11
C SER A 4 2.26 -4.19 7.47
N PHE A 5 1.19 -4.02 8.24
CA PHE A 5 0.35 -5.10 8.74
C PHE A 5 -1.06 -4.94 8.16
N GLY A 6 -1.70 -6.06 7.85
CA GLY A 6 -3.12 -6.09 7.54
C GLY A 6 -3.96 -5.82 8.77
N LYS A 7 -5.28 -5.81 8.57
CA LYS A 7 -6.24 -5.72 9.66
C LYS A 7 -7.46 -6.58 9.40
N VAL A 8 -8.16 -6.95 10.47
CA VAL A 8 -9.52 -7.48 10.41
C VAL A 8 -10.45 -6.54 11.15
N ILE A 9 -11.69 -6.38 10.67
CA ILE A 9 -12.73 -5.65 11.39
C ILE A 9 -13.45 -6.67 12.27
N VAL A 10 -13.39 -6.48 13.58
CA VAL A 10 -14.01 -7.35 14.59
C VAL A 10 -15.45 -6.95 14.82
N LEU A 11 -15.75 -5.65 14.77
CA LEU A 11 -17.10 -5.10 14.94
C LEU A 11 -17.26 -3.81 14.13
N GLY A 12 -18.47 -3.60 13.58
CA GLY A 12 -18.81 -2.38 12.85
C GLY A 12 -18.33 -2.38 11.41
N GLU A 13 -18.47 -3.51 10.70
CA GLU A 13 -18.21 -3.55 9.27
C GLU A 13 -19.09 -2.49 8.57
N HIS A 14 -18.49 -1.69 7.68
CA HIS A 14 -19.12 -0.54 7.03
C HIS A 14 -19.57 0.63 7.94
N ALA A 15 -19.40 0.57 9.27
CA ALA A 15 -19.83 1.65 10.17
C ALA A 15 -19.06 2.97 9.94
N VAL A 16 -17.77 2.86 9.61
CA VAL A 16 -16.87 4.03 9.45
C VAL A 16 -17.25 4.94 8.30
N VAL A 17 -17.90 4.44 7.24
CA VAL A 17 -18.35 5.29 6.13
C VAL A 17 -19.57 6.14 6.49
N TYR A 18 -20.23 5.83 7.62
CA TYR A 18 -21.32 6.60 8.20
C TYR A 18 -20.88 7.45 9.40
N GLY A 19 -19.57 7.60 9.63
CA GLY A 19 -19.04 8.35 10.77
C GLY A 19 -19.16 7.64 12.12
N VAL A 20 -19.48 6.34 12.11
CA VAL A 20 -19.61 5.52 13.32
C VAL A 20 -18.32 4.72 13.56
N PRO A 21 -17.78 4.66 14.79
CA PRO A 21 -16.57 3.90 15.07
C PRO A 21 -16.70 2.39 14.79
N ALA A 22 -15.58 1.76 14.45
CA ALA A 22 -15.46 0.30 14.30
C ALA A 22 -14.26 -0.21 15.10
N ILE A 23 -14.30 -1.48 15.50
CA ILE A 23 -13.18 -2.16 16.16
C ILE A 23 -12.42 -2.97 15.12
N ALA A 24 -11.14 -2.70 14.99
CA ALA A 24 -10.25 -3.45 14.11
C ALA A 24 -9.04 -3.98 14.88
N ALA A 25 -8.57 -5.16 14.49
CA ALA A 25 -7.35 -5.78 15.01
C ALA A 25 -6.32 -5.93 13.90
N GLY A 26 -5.05 -5.62 14.20
CA GLY A 26 -3.94 -5.87 13.30
C GLY A 26 -3.68 -7.38 13.15
N ILE A 27 -3.23 -7.80 11.97
CA ILE A 27 -2.78 -9.17 11.72
C ILE A 27 -1.34 -9.17 11.22
N GLU A 28 -0.61 -10.25 11.46
CA GLU A 28 0.82 -10.35 11.10
C GLU A 28 1.06 -10.26 9.59
N ARG A 29 0.14 -10.83 8.80
CA ARG A 29 0.20 -10.75 7.33
C ARG A 29 -0.07 -9.33 6.88
N GLY A 30 0.74 -8.83 5.94
CA GLY A 30 0.66 -7.46 5.46
C GLY A 30 1.43 -7.26 4.17
N ALA A 31 2.14 -6.14 4.05
CA ALA A 31 2.97 -5.85 2.89
C ALA A 31 4.41 -5.51 3.28
N GLU A 32 5.34 -5.88 2.41
CA GLU A 32 6.75 -5.52 2.50
C GLU A 32 7.12 -4.60 1.33
N ALA A 33 7.95 -3.60 1.61
CA ALA A 33 8.39 -2.62 0.63
C ALA A 33 9.91 -2.46 0.66
N VAL A 34 10.52 -2.49 -0.52
CA VAL A 34 11.93 -2.17 -0.71
C VAL A 34 12.03 -1.01 -1.68
N ALA A 35 12.56 0.12 -1.22
CA ALA A 35 12.77 1.30 -2.04
C ALA A 35 14.25 1.45 -2.43
N ARG A 36 14.49 1.87 -3.67
CA ARG A 36 15.80 2.28 -4.19
C ARG A 36 15.66 3.60 -4.92
N ARG A 37 16.66 4.48 -4.80
CA ARG A 37 16.68 5.73 -5.56
C ARG A 37 16.65 5.42 -7.05
N ALA A 38 15.91 6.21 -7.82
CA ALA A 38 15.74 6.01 -9.25
C ALA A 38 15.68 7.37 -9.97
N ALA A 39 15.75 7.34 -11.30
CA ALA A 39 15.52 8.54 -12.11
C ALA A 39 14.05 8.96 -12.13
N HIS A 40 13.13 8.00 -11.97
CA HIS A 40 11.68 8.21 -12.01
C HIS A 40 11.00 7.40 -10.90
N ALA A 41 9.86 7.91 -10.43
CA ALA A 41 9.03 7.22 -9.45
C ALA A 41 8.39 5.99 -10.11
N ARG A 42 8.50 4.82 -9.48
CA ARG A 42 7.92 3.57 -9.98
C ARG A 42 7.43 2.68 -8.84
N VAL A 43 6.33 1.94 -9.01
CA VAL A 43 6.13 0.70 -8.23
C VAL A 43 5.97 -0.54 -9.05
N ARG A 44 6.44 -1.62 -8.44
CA ARG A 44 6.22 -2.99 -8.87
C ARG A 44 5.56 -3.78 -7.75
N LEU A 45 4.60 -4.61 -8.10
CA LEU A 45 4.02 -5.62 -7.22
C LEU A 45 4.65 -6.98 -7.54
N VAL A 46 5.28 -7.60 -6.55
CA VAL A 46 5.91 -8.91 -6.67
C VAL A 46 4.83 -9.98 -6.52
N GLY A 47 4.84 -10.96 -7.44
CA GLY A 47 3.88 -12.06 -7.43
C GLY A 47 2.47 -11.70 -7.91
N THR A 48 2.24 -10.49 -8.40
CA THR A 48 0.96 -10.07 -9.00
C THR A 48 1.22 -9.10 -10.14
N GLN A 49 0.57 -9.32 -11.28
CA GLN A 49 0.66 -8.38 -12.40
C GLN A 49 -0.33 -7.24 -12.21
N VAL A 50 0.17 -6.01 -12.21
CA VAL A 50 -0.67 -4.82 -12.30
C VAL A 50 -1.15 -4.70 -13.74
N PRO A 51 -2.46 -4.54 -13.99
CA PRO A 51 -2.96 -4.30 -15.33
C PRO A 51 -2.24 -3.11 -15.98
N ALA A 52 -1.85 -3.26 -17.25
CA ALA A 52 -1.08 -2.23 -17.96
C ALA A 52 -1.79 -0.86 -18.02
N ALA A 53 -3.13 -0.85 -17.96
CA ALA A 53 -3.93 0.37 -17.88
C ALA A 53 -3.76 1.13 -16.55
N ILE A 54 -3.47 0.41 -15.44
CA ILE A 54 -3.41 0.96 -14.08
C ILE A 54 -1.96 1.32 -13.70
N ALA A 55 -0.97 0.63 -14.27
CA ALA A 55 0.44 0.83 -13.92
C ALA A 55 0.92 2.30 -14.03
N PRO A 56 0.59 3.05 -15.11
CA PRO A 56 0.98 4.47 -15.20
C PRO A 56 0.34 5.35 -14.13
N GLU A 57 -0.93 5.09 -13.79
CA GLU A 57 -1.66 5.84 -12.76
C GLU A 57 -1.04 5.61 -11.38
N LEU A 58 -0.58 4.39 -11.10
CA LEU A 58 0.04 4.01 -9.84
C LEU A 58 1.46 4.59 -9.67
N ASP A 59 2.18 4.76 -10.78
CA ASP A 59 3.47 5.47 -10.83
C ASP A 59 3.26 6.99 -10.64
N ALA A 60 2.26 7.57 -11.33
CA ALA A 60 1.92 8.98 -11.21
C ALA A 60 1.45 9.36 -9.79
N ALA A 61 0.58 8.54 -9.18
CA ALA A 61 0.11 8.74 -7.81
C ALA A 61 1.28 8.76 -6.78
N PHE A 62 2.37 8.08 -7.08
CA PHE A 62 3.55 8.07 -6.21
C PHE A 62 4.51 9.18 -6.44
N ALA A 63 4.72 9.56 -7.70
CA ALA A 63 5.43 10.79 -8.00
C ALA A 63 4.78 11.94 -7.20
N ALA A 64 3.46 12.07 -7.26
CA ALA A 64 2.71 13.06 -6.49
C ALA A 64 2.89 12.93 -4.96
N LEU A 65 2.94 11.69 -4.43
CA LEU A 65 3.22 11.46 -3.02
C LEU A 65 4.64 11.89 -2.62
N LEU A 66 5.65 11.52 -3.40
CA LEU A 66 7.05 11.87 -3.15
C LEU A 66 7.26 13.38 -3.24
N GLU A 67 6.66 14.04 -4.24
CA GLU A 67 6.67 15.50 -4.36
C GLU A 67 6.07 16.16 -3.12
N ARG A 68 4.92 15.67 -2.63
CA ARG A 68 4.28 16.22 -1.43
C ARG A 68 5.09 15.98 -0.15
N LEU A 69 5.95 14.97 -0.14
CA LEU A 69 6.89 14.69 0.95
C LEU A 69 8.24 15.41 0.79
N GLY A 70 8.48 16.11 -0.33
CA GLY A 70 9.79 16.70 -0.65
C GLY A 70 10.88 15.64 -0.87
N ALA A 71 10.50 14.40 -1.22
CA ALA A 71 11.39 13.27 -1.38
C ALA A 71 11.88 13.14 -2.82
N PRO A 72 13.13 12.65 -3.05
CA PRO A 72 13.64 12.36 -4.38
C PRO A 72 12.91 11.16 -5.01
N PRO A 73 13.01 10.92 -6.32
CA PRO A 73 12.37 9.79 -6.96
C PRO A 73 12.92 8.44 -6.46
N PHE A 74 12.00 7.51 -6.20
CA PHE A 74 12.30 6.13 -5.83
C PHE A 74 11.55 5.14 -6.71
N GLU A 75 12.19 4.01 -6.96
CA GLU A 75 11.52 2.79 -7.37
C GLU A 75 11.25 1.93 -6.13
N VAL A 76 10.02 1.46 -5.98
CA VAL A 76 9.61 0.61 -4.85
C VAL A 76 9.07 -0.72 -5.33
N GLU A 77 9.63 -1.80 -4.81
CA GLU A 77 9.11 -3.16 -4.97
C GLU A 77 8.24 -3.51 -3.76
N LEU A 78 7.02 -3.97 -4.01
CA LEU A 78 6.02 -4.30 -3.00
C LEU A 78 5.66 -5.79 -3.06
N ALA A 79 5.76 -6.50 -1.95
CA ALA A 79 5.26 -7.87 -1.81
C ALA A 79 4.06 -7.89 -0.85
N LEU A 80 2.97 -8.54 -1.25
CA LEU A 80 1.74 -8.62 -0.46
C LEU A 80 1.50 -10.06 0.01
N ALA A 81 1.43 -10.25 1.32
CA ALA A 81 1.14 -11.54 1.95
C ALA A 81 -0.35 -11.69 2.34
N LEU A 82 -1.23 -10.89 1.73
CA LEU A 82 -2.67 -10.89 1.99
C LEU A 82 -3.44 -11.23 0.71
N PRO A 83 -4.48 -12.07 0.78
CA PRO A 83 -5.37 -12.29 -0.35
C PRO A 83 -6.08 -10.99 -0.74
N ALA A 84 -6.03 -10.65 -2.03
CA ALA A 84 -6.79 -9.54 -2.57
C ALA A 84 -8.30 -9.82 -2.46
N GLY A 85 -9.10 -8.78 -2.23
CA GLY A 85 -10.57 -8.88 -2.24
C GLY A 85 -11.23 -9.58 -1.03
N ALA A 86 -10.47 -10.03 -0.04
CA ALA A 86 -11.00 -10.84 1.07
C ALA A 86 -11.38 -10.05 2.35
N GLY A 87 -11.33 -8.71 2.31
CA GLY A 87 -11.56 -7.87 3.49
C GLY A 87 -10.40 -7.59 4.48
N PRO A 88 -9.18 -8.19 4.41
CA PRO A 88 -8.15 -7.99 5.45
C PRO A 88 -7.27 -6.74 5.27
N GLY A 89 -7.65 -5.81 4.39
CA GLY A 89 -6.92 -4.55 4.21
C GLY A 89 -5.63 -4.63 3.37
N ALA A 90 -5.64 -5.40 2.28
CA ALA A 90 -4.52 -5.46 1.31
C ALA A 90 -4.11 -4.08 0.73
N SER A 91 -5.06 -3.27 0.26
CA SER A 91 -4.77 -1.96 -0.32
C SER A 91 -4.23 -0.95 0.70
N PRO A 92 -4.80 -0.84 1.93
CA PRO A 92 -4.20 -0.06 3.01
C PRO A 92 -2.77 -0.50 3.36
N ALA A 93 -2.49 -1.80 3.40
CA ALA A 93 -1.15 -2.30 3.72
C ALA A 93 -0.10 -1.85 2.70
N LEU A 94 -0.41 -1.91 1.39
CA LEU A 94 0.47 -1.40 0.33
C LEU A 94 0.67 0.12 0.43
N GLY A 95 -0.41 0.86 0.69
CA GLY A 95 -0.38 2.31 0.84
C GLY A 95 0.46 2.79 2.02
N VAL A 96 0.61 1.98 3.08
CA VAL A 96 1.43 2.31 4.26
C VAL A 96 2.89 1.88 4.09
N ALA A 97 3.14 0.71 3.48
CA ALA A 97 4.51 0.19 3.35
C ALA A 97 5.37 1.06 2.41
N ARG A 98 4.78 1.60 1.34
CA ARG A 98 5.48 2.40 0.32
C ARG A 98 6.07 3.71 0.86
N PRO A 99 5.31 4.64 1.48
CA PRO A 99 5.88 5.87 2.04
C PRO A 99 6.82 5.63 3.23
N ARG A 100 6.72 4.49 3.94
CA ARG A 100 7.66 4.16 5.02
C ARG A 100 9.02 3.65 4.52
N ALA A 101 9.09 3.25 3.25
CA ALA A 101 10.31 2.68 2.67
C ALA A 101 11.25 3.74 2.08
N VAL A 102 10.76 4.97 1.88
CA VAL A 102 11.47 6.13 1.31
C VAL A 102 11.79 7.16 2.38
#